data_AF-A0A1H1BYU6-F1
#
_entry.id   AF-A0A1H1BYU6-F1
#
_cell.length_a   1.000
_cell.length_b   1.000
_cell.length_c   1.000
_cell.angle_alpha   90.00
_cell.angle_beta   90.00
_cell.angle_gamma   90.00
#
_symmetry.space_group_name_H-M   'P 1'
#
loop_
_entity.id
_entity.type
_entity.pdbx_description
1 polymer ?
#
loop_
_entity_poly.entity_id
_entity_poly.type
_entity_poly.pdbx_seq_one_letter_code
_entity_poly.pdbx_strand_id
1 'polypeptide(L)'
;MKVVSLETHIVAVPPPHVGGMYWIFVKLKTDCGIEGVGEIYSATFHPKAMTHIIDDVFGRYLLDHDPHHIERLWREAYSSGFTQRPDLTMMGVVSGLEMACWDIIGKAANKPVYELLGGMVNQRLRSYTYLYPKNSRGEYDYDDPDLAAECALENVKRGFTAVKFDPAGPYTAYSGHQLSMEVLDRCETFCRRVREAVGSKADLLFGTHGQMVPSSAIRLAKRLEKYDPLWFEEPVPPGQEGAMAQVAKHTSIPIAAGERLTTKYEFFKLLEAGAASILQLNVARVGGLLEAKKVATLAEVYYAQIAPHLYNGPIGAAASIQLATCTPNFLIQESIGTWDGFHAAVLKKPIQWEDGYIIPSQEAGLGVELNMEVVKQHTPYTGERLHLQMAAQPADVKDLAPARG
;
A
#
# COMPACT_ATOMS: atom_id res chain seq x y z
N MET A 1 -2.48 -15.18 -28.21
CA MET A 1 -3.50 -14.45 -27.45
C MET A 1 -3.04 -13.01 -27.39
N LYS A 2 -3.88 -12.01 -27.65
CA LYS A 2 -3.46 -10.60 -27.59
C LYS A 2 -4.49 -9.74 -26.87
N VAL A 3 -4.06 -8.69 -26.18
CA VAL A 3 -4.94 -7.70 -25.54
C VAL A 3 -5.52 -6.79 -26.62
N VAL A 4 -6.84 -6.67 -26.69
CA VAL A 4 -7.54 -5.93 -27.76
C VAL A 4 -8.35 -4.74 -27.26
N SER A 5 -8.64 -4.67 -25.95
CA SER A 5 -9.36 -3.53 -25.39
C SER A 5 -9.03 -3.28 -23.93
N LEU A 6 -9.22 -2.03 -23.52
CA LEU A 6 -9.10 -1.51 -22.18
C LEU A 6 -10.41 -0.80 -21.80
N GLU A 7 -10.88 -1.01 -20.57
CA GLU A 7 -11.84 -0.14 -19.91
C GLU A 7 -11.23 0.41 -18.62
N THR A 8 -11.37 1.72 -18.37
CA THR A 8 -10.91 2.37 -17.15
C THR A 8 -12.12 2.79 -16.31
N HIS A 9 -12.13 2.40 -15.03
CA HIS A 9 -13.20 2.71 -14.08
C HIS A 9 -12.62 3.45 -12.87
N ILE A 10 -12.97 4.73 -12.71
CA ILE A 10 -12.57 5.53 -11.54
C ILE A 10 -13.73 5.54 -10.55
N VAL A 11 -13.64 4.65 -9.56
CA VAL A 11 -14.70 4.40 -8.59
C VAL A 11 -14.52 5.32 -7.40
N ALA A 12 -15.53 6.14 -7.11
CA ALA A 12 -15.56 6.98 -5.92
C ALA A 12 -15.80 6.11 -4.68
N VAL A 13 -14.96 6.25 -3.65
CA VAL A 13 -15.15 5.55 -2.39
C VAL A 13 -16.20 6.32 -1.56
N PRO A 14 -17.28 5.67 -1.08
CA PRO A 14 -18.27 6.34 -0.25
C PRO A 14 -17.66 6.93 1.03
N PRO A 15 -18.24 8.00 1.60
CA PRO A 15 -17.88 8.46 2.95
C PRO A 15 -17.96 7.30 3.96
N PRO A 16 -17.00 7.16 4.89
CA PRO A 16 -15.95 8.12 5.23
C PRO A 16 -14.62 7.97 4.46
N HIS A 17 -14.66 7.43 3.22
CA HIS A 17 -13.50 7.33 2.31
C HIS A 17 -12.36 6.44 2.83
N VAL A 18 -12.71 5.31 3.47
CA VAL A 18 -11.73 4.34 3.96
C VAL A 18 -11.02 3.68 2.77
N GLY A 19 -9.69 3.79 2.72
CA GLY A 19 -8.91 3.37 1.56
C GLY A 19 -8.76 4.45 0.49
N GLY A 20 -9.05 5.71 0.83
CA GLY A 20 -8.83 6.91 0.01
C GLY A 20 -10.05 7.37 -0.78
N MET A 21 -9.88 8.44 -1.57
CA MET A 21 -11.01 9.13 -2.22
C MET A 21 -11.61 8.36 -3.40
N TYR A 22 -10.77 7.64 -4.16
CA TYR A 22 -11.17 6.91 -5.35
C TYR A 22 -10.24 5.73 -5.63
N TRP A 23 -10.72 4.74 -6.38
CA TRP A 23 -9.90 3.63 -6.89
C TRP A 23 -9.88 3.64 -8.41
N ILE A 24 -8.71 3.43 -9.00
CA ILE A 24 -8.52 3.43 -10.47
C ILE A 24 -8.39 1.98 -10.92
N PHE A 25 -9.49 1.40 -11.42
CA PHE A 25 -9.48 0.05 -11.98
C PHE A 25 -9.29 0.07 -13.49
N VAL A 26 -8.59 -0.93 -13.99
CA VAL A 26 -8.48 -1.24 -15.42
C VAL A 26 -9.01 -2.64 -15.67
N LYS A 27 -9.76 -2.81 -16.76
CA LYS A 27 -10.16 -4.11 -17.28
C LYS A 27 -9.57 -4.29 -18.67
N LEU A 28 -8.86 -5.39 -18.88
CA LEU A 28 -8.31 -5.78 -20.17
C LEU A 28 -9.13 -6.93 -20.74
N LYS A 29 -9.26 -6.98 -22.06
CA LYS A 29 -9.86 -8.11 -22.77
C LYS A 29 -8.96 -8.58 -23.90
N THR A 30 -8.91 -9.89 -24.09
CA THR A 30 -8.15 -10.52 -25.16
C THR A 30 -8.99 -10.83 -26.39
N ASP A 31 -8.33 -11.05 -27.53
CA ASP A 31 -8.95 -11.47 -28.80
C ASP A 31 -9.74 -12.78 -28.69
N CYS A 32 -9.34 -13.67 -27.77
CA CYS A 32 -10.06 -14.90 -27.45
C CYS A 32 -11.04 -14.77 -26.26
N GLY A 33 -11.29 -13.55 -25.77
CA GLY A 33 -12.37 -13.27 -24.81
C GLY A 33 -12.03 -13.42 -23.33
N ILE A 34 -10.79 -13.77 -22.96
CA ILE A 34 -10.35 -13.76 -21.55
C ILE A 34 -10.26 -12.31 -21.07
N GLU A 35 -10.84 -12.03 -19.91
CA GLU A 35 -10.81 -10.72 -19.25
C GLU A 35 -9.91 -10.75 -18.02
N GLY A 36 -9.11 -9.68 -17.85
CA GLY A 36 -8.27 -9.45 -16.68
C GLY A 36 -8.61 -8.13 -16.01
N VAL A 37 -8.41 -8.04 -14.70
CA VAL A 37 -8.61 -6.81 -13.93
C VAL A 37 -7.33 -6.39 -13.21
N GLY A 38 -7.12 -5.09 -13.09
CA GLY A 38 -6.00 -4.51 -12.34
C GLY A 38 -6.36 -3.18 -11.70
N GLU A 39 -5.45 -2.69 -10.86
CA GLU A 39 -5.60 -1.44 -10.12
C GLU A 39 -4.35 -0.60 -10.19
N ILE A 40 -4.52 0.72 -10.31
CA ILE A 40 -3.46 1.71 -10.43
C ILE A 40 -3.38 2.54 -9.16
N TYR A 41 -2.20 2.59 -8.53
CA TYR A 41 -1.91 3.44 -7.38
C TYR A 41 -1.04 4.64 -7.76
N SER A 42 -1.67 5.65 -8.36
CA SER A 42 -1.05 6.94 -8.67
C SER A 42 -2.02 8.09 -8.39
N ALA A 43 -1.50 9.13 -7.74
CA ALA A 43 -2.26 10.31 -7.36
C ALA A 43 -1.46 11.60 -7.57
N THR A 44 -0.36 11.57 -8.34
CA THR A 44 0.38 12.79 -8.72
C THR A 44 -0.52 13.75 -9.49
N PHE A 45 -1.44 13.21 -10.28
CA PHE A 45 -2.45 13.96 -11.01
C PHE A 45 -3.86 13.49 -10.65
N HIS A 46 -4.82 14.39 -10.82
CA HIS A 46 -6.24 14.11 -10.61
C HIS A 46 -6.74 13.03 -11.59
N PRO A 47 -7.76 12.22 -11.26
CA PRO A 47 -8.28 11.16 -12.12
C PRO A 47 -8.65 11.61 -13.54
N LYS A 48 -9.09 12.87 -13.70
CA LYS A 48 -9.36 13.52 -15.01
C LYS A 48 -8.14 13.48 -15.95
N ALA A 49 -6.92 13.61 -15.43
CA ALA A 49 -5.70 13.46 -16.22
C ALA A 49 -5.31 11.99 -16.36
N MET A 50 -5.48 11.20 -15.30
CA MET A 50 -5.10 9.78 -15.29
C MET A 50 -5.79 8.98 -16.38
N THR A 51 -7.06 9.22 -16.70
CA THR A 51 -7.75 8.52 -17.82
C THR A 51 -6.98 8.63 -19.14
N HIS A 52 -6.55 9.84 -19.50
CA HIS A 52 -5.81 10.07 -20.73
C HIS A 52 -4.40 9.47 -20.70
N ILE A 53 -3.75 9.52 -19.55
CA ILE A 53 -2.43 8.90 -19.37
C ILE A 53 -2.55 7.37 -19.54
N ILE A 54 -3.57 6.76 -18.95
CA ILE A 54 -3.81 5.31 -19.03
C ILE A 54 -4.08 4.89 -20.48
N ASP A 55 -4.94 5.61 -21.19
CA ASP A 55 -5.25 5.33 -22.59
C ASP A 55 -4.02 5.43 -23.50
N ASP A 56 -3.17 6.46 -23.28
CA ASP A 56 -1.93 6.65 -24.03
C ASP A 56 -0.92 5.50 -23.78
N VAL A 57 -0.69 5.13 -22.51
CA VAL A 57 0.21 4.04 -22.15
C VAL A 57 -0.28 2.70 -22.70
N PHE A 58 -1.57 2.41 -22.56
CA PHE A 58 -2.18 1.20 -23.12
C PHE A 58 -2.03 1.14 -24.64
N GLY A 59 -2.42 2.21 -25.34
CA GLY A 59 -2.40 2.27 -26.80
C GLY A 59 -1.00 2.16 -27.39
N ARG A 60 0.02 2.67 -26.68
CA ARG A 60 1.43 2.59 -27.14
C ARG A 60 2.09 1.27 -26.85
N TYR A 61 1.85 0.68 -25.67
CA TYR A 61 2.74 -0.36 -25.14
C TYR A 61 2.04 -1.70 -24.86
N LEU A 62 0.71 -1.78 -24.96
CA LEU A 62 -0.03 -3.01 -24.63
C LEU A 62 -1.09 -3.43 -25.65
N LEU A 63 -1.73 -2.49 -26.36
CA LEU A 63 -2.69 -2.82 -27.40
C LEU A 63 -2.05 -3.74 -28.45
N ASP A 64 -2.79 -4.79 -28.82
CA ASP A 64 -2.37 -5.84 -29.76
C ASP A 64 -1.15 -6.68 -29.35
N HIS A 65 -0.69 -6.58 -28.10
CA HIS A 65 0.39 -7.42 -27.57
C HIS A 65 -0.11 -8.63 -26.76
N ASP A 66 0.72 -9.68 -26.73
CA ASP A 66 0.48 -10.86 -25.91
C ASP A 66 0.62 -10.53 -24.40
N PRO A 67 -0.39 -10.84 -23.56
CA PRO A 67 -0.33 -10.55 -22.13
C PRO A 67 0.80 -11.29 -21.39
N HIS A 68 1.32 -12.41 -21.93
CA HIS A 68 2.44 -13.14 -21.32
C HIS A 68 3.77 -12.37 -21.37
N HIS A 69 3.90 -11.35 -22.23
CA HIS A 69 5.13 -10.61 -22.44
C HIS A 69 5.30 -9.47 -21.41
N ILE A 70 5.29 -9.83 -20.12
CA ILE A 70 5.36 -8.89 -18.99
C ILE A 70 6.65 -8.07 -18.99
N GLU A 71 7.81 -8.70 -19.18
CA GLU A 71 9.10 -8.00 -19.25
C GLU A 71 9.13 -6.97 -20.39
N ARG A 72 8.52 -7.29 -21.54
CA ARG A 72 8.40 -6.37 -22.67
C ARG A 72 7.57 -5.15 -22.29
N LEU A 73 6.34 -5.37 -21.79
CA LEU A 73 5.45 -4.28 -21.35
C LEU A 73 6.17 -3.36 -20.35
N TRP A 74 6.82 -3.96 -19.34
CA TRP A 74 7.54 -3.22 -18.33
C TRP A 74 8.71 -2.42 -18.92
N ARG A 75 9.55 -3.02 -19.78
CA ARG A 75 10.71 -2.35 -20.38
C ARG A 75 10.32 -1.23 -21.34
N GLU A 76 9.27 -1.41 -22.13
CA GLU A 76 8.75 -0.38 -23.04
C GLU A 76 8.18 0.80 -22.24
N ALA A 77 7.31 0.55 -21.26
CA ALA A 77 6.75 1.58 -20.39
C ALA A 77 7.85 2.34 -19.63
N TYR A 78 8.79 1.62 -19.00
CA TYR A 78 9.91 2.20 -18.27
C TYR A 78 10.86 3.02 -19.16
N SER A 79 10.95 2.70 -20.47
CA SER A 79 11.82 3.41 -21.42
C SER A 79 11.06 4.44 -22.27
N SER A 80 9.75 4.60 -22.04
CA SER A 80 8.84 5.47 -22.79
C SER A 80 9.44 6.87 -22.94
N GLY A 81 9.46 7.40 -24.18
CA GLY A 81 9.91 8.76 -24.43
C GLY A 81 11.37 9.04 -24.07
N PHE A 82 12.26 8.04 -24.13
CA PHE A 82 13.68 8.17 -23.80
C PHE A 82 13.95 8.50 -22.31
N THR A 83 13.15 7.90 -21.41
CA THR A 83 13.29 8.08 -19.95
C THR A 83 14.26 7.07 -19.33
N GLN A 84 13.87 5.78 -19.29
CA GLN A 84 14.64 4.65 -18.73
C GLN A 84 15.14 4.86 -17.29
N ARG A 85 14.38 5.66 -16.55
CA ARG A 85 14.46 5.88 -15.11
C ARG A 85 13.05 5.84 -14.55
N PRO A 86 12.85 5.63 -13.24
CA PRO A 86 11.52 5.65 -12.64
C PRO A 86 10.78 6.95 -12.96
N ASP A 87 9.59 6.81 -13.56
CA ASP A 87 8.54 7.82 -13.57
C ASP A 87 7.40 7.28 -12.72
N LEU A 88 7.08 8.00 -11.64
CA LEU A 88 6.14 7.51 -10.63
C LEU A 88 4.73 7.27 -11.18
N THR A 89 4.27 8.12 -12.11
CA THR A 89 2.93 8.00 -12.69
C THR A 89 2.90 6.85 -13.69
N MET A 90 3.90 6.76 -14.58
CA MET A 90 4.04 5.66 -15.53
C MET A 90 4.07 4.31 -14.81
N MET A 91 4.84 4.20 -13.72
CA MET A 91 4.97 2.96 -12.98
C MET A 91 3.67 2.56 -12.27
N GLY A 92 2.88 3.52 -11.78
CA GLY A 92 1.51 3.24 -11.33
C GLY A 92 0.63 2.68 -12.44
N VAL A 93 0.64 3.30 -13.62
CA VAL A 93 -0.18 2.85 -14.75
C VAL A 93 0.23 1.46 -15.23
N VAL A 94 1.53 1.22 -15.47
CA VAL A 94 1.99 -0.10 -15.91
C VAL A 94 1.73 -1.17 -14.86
N SER A 95 1.75 -0.84 -13.56
CA SER A 95 1.42 -1.80 -12.50
C SER A 95 -0.01 -2.33 -12.63
N GLY A 96 -0.98 -1.45 -12.86
CA GLY A 96 -2.38 -1.87 -13.04
C GLY A 96 -2.60 -2.66 -14.33
N LEU A 97 -1.96 -2.26 -15.42
CA LEU A 97 -2.02 -2.99 -16.69
C LEU A 97 -1.35 -4.36 -16.58
N GLU A 98 -0.18 -4.44 -15.93
CA GLU A 98 0.62 -5.64 -15.76
C GLU A 98 -0.10 -6.68 -14.89
N MET A 99 -0.71 -6.26 -13.78
CA MET A 99 -1.44 -7.22 -12.93
C MET A 99 -2.73 -7.72 -13.62
N ALA A 100 -3.35 -6.90 -14.47
CA ALA A 100 -4.46 -7.34 -15.31
C ALA A 100 -4.00 -8.36 -16.37
N CYS A 101 -2.78 -8.22 -16.90
CA CYS A 101 -2.16 -9.25 -17.72
C CYS A 101 -1.91 -10.53 -16.92
N TRP A 102 -1.43 -10.45 -15.68
CA TRP A 102 -1.30 -11.64 -14.81
C TRP A 102 -2.63 -12.31 -14.50
N ASP A 103 -3.69 -11.54 -14.32
CA ASP A 103 -5.04 -12.10 -14.16
C ASP A 103 -5.43 -12.93 -15.39
N ILE A 104 -5.18 -12.41 -16.60
CA ILE A 104 -5.38 -13.14 -17.86
C ILE A 104 -4.49 -14.39 -17.94
N ILE A 105 -3.19 -14.28 -17.60
CA ILE A 105 -2.24 -15.40 -17.63
C ILE A 105 -2.72 -16.52 -16.69
N GLY A 106 -3.07 -16.18 -15.45
CA GLY A 106 -3.56 -17.16 -14.48
C GLY A 106 -4.86 -17.82 -14.94
N LYS A 107 -5.81 -17.06 -15.48
CA LYS A 107 -7.05 -17.59 -16.07
C LYS A 107 -6.78 -18.51 -17.26
N ALA A 108 -5.87 -18.15 -18.16
CA ALA A 108 -5.48 -18.97 -19.29
C ALA A 108 -4.81 -20.28 -18.86
N ALA A 109 -4.01 -20.25 -17.79
CA ALA A 109 -3.37 -21.42 -17.20
C ALA A 109 -4.27 -22.23 -16.27
N ASN A 110 -5.48 -21.72 -15.96
CA ASN A 110 -6.35 -22.22 -14.89
C ASN A 110 -5.61 -22.40 -13.54
N LYS A 111 -4.83 -21.38 -13.17
CA LYS A 111 -4.03 -21.34 -11.96
C LYS A 111 -4.11 -19.97 -11.28
N PRO A 112 -4.10 -19.91 -9.94
CA PRO A 112 -3.80 -18.67 -9.22
C PRO A 112 -2.43 -18.14 -9.64
N VAL A 113 -2.27 -16.82 -9.68
CA VAL A 113 -1.01 -16.20 -10.09
C VAL A 113 0.17 -16.60 -9.19
N TYR A 114 -0.05 -16.81 -7.90
CA TYR A 114 1.02 -17.27 -6.98
C TYR A 114 1.61 -18.63 -7.37
N GLU A 115 0.85 -19.51 -8.04
CA GLU A 115 1.36 -20.79 -8.55
C GLU A 115 2.30 -20.63 -9.76
N LEU A 116 2.22 -19.48 -10.42
CA LEU A 116 3.06 -19.13 -11.57
C LEU A 116 4.28 -18.28 -11.16
N LEU A 117 4.25 -17.71 -9.95
CA LEU A 117 5.31 -16.86 -9.39
C LEU A 117 6.14 -17.53 -8.29
N GLY A 118 6.18 -18.87 -8.29
CA GLY A 118 7.04 -19.67 -7.40
C GLY A 118 6.31 -20.70 -6.55
N GLY A 119 4.97 -20.72 -6.57
CA GLY A 119 4.17 -21.67 -5.80
C GLY A 119 3.78 -21.15 -4.42
N MET A 120 2.74 -21.74 -3.84
CA MET A 120 2.28 -21.40 -2.50
C MET A 120 3.34 -21.71 -1.43
N VAL A 121 3.70 -20.69 -0.65
CA VAL A 121 4.53 -20.81 0.56
C VAL A 121 3.67 -20.64 1.81
N ASN A 122 2.76 -19.67 1.79
CA ASN A 122 1.94 -19.27 2.94
C ASN A 122 0.48 -19.70 2.74
N GLN A 123 0.00 -20.64 3.56
CA GLN A 123 -1.40 -21.13 3.51
C GLN A 123 -2.43 -20.08 3.97
N ARG A 124 -1.99 -19.16 4.83
CA ARG A 124 -2.72 -17.99 5.31
C ARG A 124 -1.74 -16.86 5.53
N LEU A 125 -2.17 -15.62 5.37
CA LEU A 125 -1.30 -14.44 5.43
C LEU A 125 -1.59 -13.66 6.70
N ARG A 126 -0.57 -13.48 7.55
CA ARG A 126 -0.68 -12.60 8.72
C ARG A 126 -1.10 -11.21 8.23
N SER A 127 -2.08 -10.60 8.89
CA SER A 127 -2.56 -9.26 8.52
C SER A 127 -2.51 -8.28 9.69
N TYR A 128 -2.47 -6.99 9.36
CA TYR A 128 -2.69 -5.89 10.29
C TYR A 128 -3.69 -4.90 9.71
N THR A 129 -4.23 -4.03 10.56
CA THR A 129 -5.07 -2.89 10.13
C THR A 129 -4.60 -1.61 10.81
N TYR A 130 -4.86 -0.48 10.16
CA TYR A 130 -4.85 0.81 10.85
C TYR A 130 -5.92 0.84 11.94
N LEU A 131 -5.70 1.62 13.00
CA LEU A 131 -6.73 1.90 14.00
C LEU A 131 -7.71 2.94 13.46
N TYR A 132 -8.99 2.58 13.42
CA TYR A 132 -10.08 3.47 13.00
C TYR A 132 -11.02 3.82 14.18
N PRO A 133 -10.50 4.41 15.27
CA PRO A 133 -11.29 4.78 16.43
C PRO A 133 -12.34 5.83 16.05
N LYS A 134 -13.52 5.75 16.69
CA LYS A 134 -14.61 6.71 16.47
C LYS A 134 -14.93 7.43 17.76
N ASN A 135 -15.11 8.75 17.70
CA ASN A 135 -15.60 9.52 18.82
C ASN A 135 -17.11 9.34 19.01
N SER A 136 -17.68 9.99 20.03
CA SER A 136 -19.12 9.92 20.36
C SER A 136 -20.07 10.41 19.26
N ARG A 137 -19.55 11.13 18.25
CA ARG A 137 -20.30 11.59 17.07
C ARG A 137 -20.20 10.62 15.88
N GLY A 138 -19.47 9.51 16.03
CA GLY A 138 -19.25 8.51 14.98
C GLY A 138 -18.19 8.89 13.95
N GLU A 139 -17.47 10.00 14.16
CA GLU A 139 -16.37 10.47 13.30
C GLU A 139 -15.06 9.78 13.71
N TYR A 140 -14.17 9.54 12.75
CA TYR A 140 -12.85 9.01 13.08
C TYR A 140 -12.02 10.01 13.88
N ASP A 141 -11.41 9.54 14.97
CA ASP A 141 -10.66 10.38 15.90
C ASP A 141 -9.24 9.86 16.13
N TYR A 142 -8.29 10.46 15.42
CA TYR A 142 -6.89 10.06 15.46
C TYR A 142 -6.05 10.82 16.50
N ASP A 143 -6.67 11.62 17.37
CA ASP A 143 -5.95 12.41 18.39
C ASP A 143 -6.08 11.84 19.80
N ASP A 144 -7.13 11.07 20.08
CA ASP A 144 -7.36 10.47 21.40
C ASP A 144 -6.65 9.10 21.56
N PRO A 145 -5.64 8.99 22.45
CA PRO A 145 -4.91 7.74 22.66
C PRO A 145 -5.73 6.65 23.37
N ASP A 146 -6.79 7.02 24.09
CA ASP A 146 -7.64 6.06 24.82
C ASP A 146 -8.64 5.41 23.88
N LEU A 147 -9.23 6.19 22.98
CA LEU A 147 -10.02 5.62 21.88
C LEU A 147 -9.17 4.71 20.98
N ALA A 148 -7.91 5.07 20.72
CA ALA A 148 -6.99 4.21 19.98
C ALA A 148 -6.72 2.88 20.72
N ALA A 149 -6.50 2.93 22.04
CA ALA A 149 -6.28 1.74 22.86
C ALA A 149 -7.51 0.81 22.90
N GLU A 150 -8.71 1.37 23.02
CA GLU A 150 -9.98 0.62 22.93
C GLU A 150 -10.13 -0.04 21.56
N CYS A 151 -9.90 0.72 20.47
CA CYS A 151 -9.94 0.20 19.11
C CYS A 151 -8.93 -0.93 18.90
N ALA A 152 -7.72 -0.81 19.45
CA ALA A 152 -6.69 -1.83 19.37
C ALA A 152 -7.12 -3.13 20.09
N LEU A 153 -7.72 -3.01 21.27
CA LEU A 153 -8.22 -4.17 22.02
C LEU A 153 -9.34 -4.90 21.24
N GLU A 154 -10.25 -4.17 20.60
CA GLU A 154 -11.28 -4.77 19.74
C GLU A 154 -10.68 -5.48 18.52
N ASN A 155 -9.64 -4.92 17.90
CA ASN A 155 -8.94 -5.59 16.80
C ASN A 155 -8.22 -6.87 17.27
N VAL A 156 -7.61 -6.87 18.46
CA VAL A 156 -7.04 -8.08 19.06
C VAL A 156 -8.13 -9.14 19.32
N LYS A 157 -9.32 -8.75 19.80
CA LYS A 157 -10.44 -9.69 19.98
C LYS A 157 -10.92 -10.32 18.67
N ARG A 158 -10.79 -9.62 17.54
CA ARG A 158 -11.09 -10.14 16.20
C ARG A 158 -10.00 -11.08 15.67
N GLY A 159 -8.81 -11.10 16.30
CA GLY A 159 -7.68 -11.97 15.93
C GLY A 159 -6.46 -11.22 15.38
N PHE A 160 -6.52 -9.89 15.20
CA PHE A 160 -5.35 -9.15 14.72
C PHE A 160 -4.16 -9.31 15.68
N THR A 161 -2.99 -9.53 15.10
CA THR A 161 -1.71 -9.67 15.82
C THR A 161 -0.78 -8.47 15.63
N ALA A 162 -1.25 -7.41 14.98
CA ALA A 162 -0.55 -6.14 14.84
C ALA A 162 -1.56 -5.03 14.49
N VAL A 163 -1.28 -3.81 14.95
CA VAL A 163 -2.12 -2.62 14.70
C VAL A 163 -1.26 -1.40 14.36
N LYS A 164 -1.71 -0.58 13.40
CA LYS A 164 -1.00 0.63 12.93
C LYS A 164 -1.69 1.92 13.34
N PHE A 165 -0.91 2.94 13.70
CA PHE A 165 -1.39 4.28 14.04
C PHE A 165 -0.30 5.34 13.81
N ASP A 166 -0.73 6.57 13.52
CA ASP A 166 0.14 7.75 13.35
C ASP A 166 -0.34 8.94 14.20
N PRO A 167 0.27 9.16 15.38
CA PRO A 167 0.00 10.29 16.24
C PRO A 167 0.95 11.48 15.99
N ALA A 168 1.80 11.43 14.96
CA ALA A 168 2.92 12.36 14.76
C ALA A 168 2.54 13.69 14.08
N GLY A 169 1.24 13.97 13.93
CA GLY A 169 0.74 15.21 13.36
C GLY A 169 0.84 15.30 11.83
N PRO A 170 0.57 16.47 11.24
CA PRO A 170 0.39 16.60 9.79
C PRO A 170 1.70 16.40 9.02
N TYR A 171 1.61 15.68 7.89
CA TYR A 171 2.62 15.71 6.84
C TYR A 171 2.26 16.79 5.82
N THR A 172 3.26 17.61 5.45
CA THR A 172 3.04 18.82 4.66
C THR A 172 3.95 18.83 3.44
N ALA A 173 3.64 19.67 2.46
CA ALA A 173 4.52 19.92 1.32
C ALA A 173 5.93 20.44 1.72
N TYR A 174 6.11 20.83 2.98
CA TYR A 174 7.35 21.32 3.57
C TYR A 174 7.97 20.34 4.58
N SER A 175 7.41 19.15 4.76
CA SER A 175 8.06 18.06 5.51
C SER A 175 9.35 17.66 4.80
N GLY A 176 10.46 17.34 5.47
CA GLY A 176 10.64 17.06 6.89
C GLY A 176 10.74 18.29 7.79
N HIS A 177 10.15 18.19 8.98
CA HIS A 177 10.23 19.20 10.03
C HIS A 177 10.63 18.58 11.38
N GLN A 178 10.81 19.43 12.39
CA GLN A 178 11.06 19.00 13.77
C GLN A 178 9.74 18.92 14.51
N LEU A 179 9.40 17.76 15.06
CA LEU A 179 8.19 17.62 15.89
C LEU A 179 8.30 18.48 17.15
N SER A 180 7.19 19.09 17.54
CA SER A 180 7.07 19.80 18.82
C SER A 180 7.21 18.83 19.98
N MET A 181 7.51 19.37 21.18
CA MET A 181 7.57 18.54 22.38
C MET A 181 6.22 17.87 22.69
N GLU A 182 5.11 18.59 22.50
CA GLU A 182 3.76 18.07 22.74
C GLU A 182 3.41 16.94 21.77
N VAL A 183 3.80 17.02 20.49
CA VAL A 183 3.61 15.93 19.54
C VAL A 183 4.48 14.72 19.91
N LEU A 184 5.75 14.92 20.32
CA LEU A 184 6.60 13.83 20.82
C LEU A 184 5.98 13.12 22.04
N ASP A 185 5.43 13.89 22.98
CA ASP A 185 4.78 13.37 24.18
C ASP A 185 3.46 12.64 23.83
N ARG A 186 2.70 13.13 22.84
CA ARG A 186 1.52 12.44 22.28
C ARG A 186 1.91 11.10 21.66
N CYS A 187 2.93 11.07 20.81
CA CYS A 187 3.41 9.84 20.19
C CYS A 187 3.80 8.78 21.23
N GLU A 188 4.53 9.19 22.26
CA GLU A 188 4.93 8.32 23.36
C GLU A 188 3.70 7.82 24.16
N THR A 189 2.71 8.69 24.37
CA THR A 189 1.45 8.35 25.06
C THR A 189 0.62 7.35 24.28
N PHE A 190 0.49 7.50 22.95
CA PHE A 190 -0.20 6.53 22.10
C PHE A 190 0.43 5.14 22.22
N CYS A 191 1.76 5.03 22.05
CA CYS A 191 2.45 3.75 22.21
C CYS A 191 2.23 3.14 23.60
N ARG A 192 2.29 3.96 24.66
CA ARG A 192 2.02 3.49 26.03
C ARG A 192 0.62 2.91 26.18
N ARG A 193 -0.42 3.68 25.82
CA ARG A 193 -1.83 3.27 26.00
C ARG A 193 -2.18 2.06 25.15
N VAL A 194 -1.75 2.03 23.89
CA VAL A 194 -2.00 0.88 23.00
C VAL A 194 -1.24 -0.35 23.50
N ARG A 195 0.03 -0.23 23.93
CA ARG A 195 0.78 -1.34 24.54
C ARG A 195 0.11 -1.87 25.81
N GLU A 196 -0.34 -0.99 26.70
CA GLU A 196 -1.08 -1.36 27.93
C GLU A 196 -2.34 -2.18 27.58
N ALA A 197 -3.07 -1.80 26.54
CA ALA A 197 -4.29 -2.49 26.11
C ALA A 197 -4.02 -3.86 25.46
N VAL A 198 -3.02 -3.97 24.57
CA VAL A 198 -2.78 -5.20 23.79
C VAL A 198 -1.79 -6.17 24.44
N GLY A 199 -0.96 -5.69 25.38
CA GLY A 199 0.13 -6.46 25.97
C GLY A 199 1.06 -7.00 24.88
N SER A 200 1.36 -8.30 24.93
CA SER A 200 2.14 -9.02 23.91
C SER A 200 1.28 -9.71 22.85
N LYS A 201 -0.04 -9.45 22.80
CA LYS A 201 -0.94 -10.10 21.83
C LYS A 201 -0.86 -9.48 20.45
N ALA A 202 -0.42 -8.22 20.35
CA ALA A 202 -0.22 -7.55 19.09
C ALA A 202 1.05 -6.69 19.07
N ASP A 203 1.68 -6.64 17.91
CA ASP A 203 2.75 -5.70 17.61
C ASP A 203 2.21 -4.28 17.38
N LEU A 204 3.00 -3.28 17.77
CA LEU A 204 2.72 -1.89 17.43
C LEU A 204 3.45 -1.54 16.14
N LEU A 205 2.71 -1.00 15.18
CA LEU A 205 3.24 -0.51 13.92
C LEU A 205 3.17 1.02 13.96
N PHE A 206 4.31 1.68 14.14
CA PHE A 206 4.32 3.15 14.23
C PHE A 206 4.34 3.75 12.83
N GLY A 207 3.16 4.09 12.33
CA GLY A 207 2.84 4.32 10.91
C GLY A 207 3.07 5.74 10.42
N THR A 208 4.23 6.35 10.65
CA THR A 208 4.49 7.72 10.18
C THR A 208 4.57 7.86 8.66
N HIS A 209 4.41 9.10 8.17
CA HIS A 209 4.24 9.43 6.75
C HIS A 209 5.36 10.37 6.23
N GLY A 210 6.57 10.29 6.80
CA GLY A 210 7.70 11.13 6.43
C GLY A 210 7.59 12.58 6.92
N GLN A 211 6.92 12.82 8.06
CA GLN A 211 6.80 14.16 8.64
C GLN A 211 8.16 14.79 8.97
N MET A 212 9.16 13.98 9.32
CA MET A 212 10.30 14.42 10.09
C MET A 212 11.58 14.62 9.27
N VAL A 213 12.46 15.51 9.76
CA VAL A 213 13.89 15.43 9.45
C VAL A 213 14.56 14.30 10.25
N PRO A 214 15.73 13.76 9.82
CA PRO A 214 16.38 12.64 10.52
C PRO A 214 16.61 12.89 12.02
N SER A 215 17.01 14.10 12.40
CA SER A 215 17.25 14.44 13.82
C SER A 215 15.97 14.38 14.66
N SER A 216 14.81 14.72 14.09
CA SER A 216 13.51 14.62 14.75
C SER A 216 13.07 13.17 14.86
N ALA A 217 13.22 12.40 13.78
CA ALA A 217 12.91 10.97 13.79
C ALA A 217 13.75 10.21 14.82
N ILE A 218 15.04 10.53 14.95
CA ILE A 218 15.91 9.94 15.98
C ILE A 218 15.43 10.29 17.39
N ARG A 219 15.06 11.56 17.65
CA ARG A 219 14.50 11.98 18.95
C ARG A 219 13.22 11.23 19.28
N LEU A 220 12.35 11.04 18.30
CA LEU A 220 11.12 10.28 18.49
C LEU A 220 11.43 8.80 18.75
N ALA A 221 12.26 8.17 17.92
CA ALA A 221 12.62 6.76 18.05
C ALA A 221 13.12 6.41 19.47
N LYS A 222 13.99 7.25 20.05
CA LYS A 222 14.48 7.07 21.44
C LYS A 222 13.39 7.03 22.51
N ARG A 223 12.28 7.73 22.29
CA ARG A 223 11.12 7.68 23.19
C ARG A 223 10.29 6.42 22.99
N LEU A 224 10.22 5.94 21.75
CA LEU A 224 9.40 4.79 21.37
C LEU A 224 10.06 3.44 21.66
N GLU A 225 11.39 3.37 21.71
CA GLU A 225 12.18 2.12 21.90
C GLU A 225 11.66 1.27 23.08
N LYS A 226 11.25 1.89 24.18
CA LYS A 226 10.76 1.19 25.39
C LYS A 226 9.44 0.42 25.21
N TYR A 227 8.68 0.68 24.14
CA TYR A 227 7.41 0.01 23.84
C TYR A 227 7.56 -1.09 22.79
N ASP A 228 8.78 -1.29 22.28
CA ASP A 228 9.14 -2.29 21.27
C ASP A 228 8.17 -2.32 20.06
N PRO A 229 8.01 -1.20 19.30
CA PRO A 229 7.29 -1.26 18.03
C PRO A 229 7.98 -2.21 17.05
N LEU A 230 7.21 -3.01 16.31
CA LEU A 230 7.75 -3.90 15.29
C LEU A 230 8.40 -3.10 14.15
N TRP A 231 7.88 -1.89 13.86
CA TRP A 231 8.57 -0.96 12.98
C TRP A 231 8.27 0.50 13.26
N PHE A 232 9.13 1.35 12.68
CA PHE A 232 8.95 2.78 12.50
C PHE A 232 8.88 3.07 10.99
N GLU A 233 7.68 3.42 10.53
CA GLU A 233 7.32 3.55 9.10
C GLU A 233 7.69 4.91 8.55
N GLU A 234 8.31 4.97 7.37
CA GLU A 234 8.68 6.23 6.67
C GLU A 234 9.07 7.37 7.64
N PRO A 235 10.14 7.22 8.43
CA PRO A 235 10.50 8.19 9.45
C PRO A 235 10.91 9.55 8.86
N VAL A 236 11.22 9.62 7.56
CA VAL A 236 11.62 10.82 6.82
C VAL A 236 11.02 10.75 5.40
N PRO A 237 10.95 11.87 4.65
CA PRO A 237 10.49 11.85 3.26
C PRO A 237 11.28 10.86 2.37
N PRO A 238 10.66 10.30 1.31
CA PRO A 238 11.30 9.38 0.37
C PRO A 238 12.30 10.11 -0.55
N GLY A 239 13.18 9.34 -1.21
CA GLY A 239 14.12 9.84 -2.23
C GLY A 239 15.48 10.31 -1.70
N GLN A 240 15.75 10.14 -0.40
CA GLN A 240 17.05 10.35 0.23
C GLN A 240 17.40 9.17 1.14
N GLU A 241 17.90 8.07 0.56
CA GLU A 241 18.12 6.81 1.27
C GLU A 241 19.14 6.98 2.40
N GLY A 242 20.16 7.79 2.19
CA GLY A 242 21.16 8.10 3.22
C GLY A 242 20.57 8.79 4.45
N ALA A 243 19.55 9.64 4.28
CA ALA A 243 18.89 10.32 5.40
C ALA A 243 18.07 9.33 6.24
N MET A 244 17.36 8.41 5.59
CA MET A 244 16.61 7.35 6.27
C MET A 244 17.54 6.34 6.96
N ALA A 245 18.66 5.99 6.31
CA ALA A 245 19.70 5.15 6.90
C ALA A 245 20.35 5.76 8.15
N GLN A 246 20.45 7.10 8.24
CA GLN A 246 20.88 7.75 9.47
C GLN A 246 19.92 7.46 10.62
N VAL A 247 18.60 7.45 10.38
CA VAL A 247 17.62 7.10 11.41
C VAL A 247 17.78 5.62 11.81
N ALA A 248 17.83 4.71 10.84
CA ALA A 248 17.98 3.27 11.07
C ALA A 248 19.21 2.93 11.93
N LYS A 249 20.34 3.62 11.73
CA LYS A 249 21.57 3.43 12.52
C LYS A 249 21.47 3.88 13.98
N HIS A 250 20.50 4.73 14.31
CA HIS A 250 20.39 5.37 15.61
C HIS A 250 19.21 4.88 16.45
N THR A 251 18.51 3.84 16.02
CA THR A 251 17.42 3.19 16.76
C THR A 251 17.56 1.67 16.70
N SER A 252 17.04 0.97 17.71
CA SER A 252 16.84 -0.48 17.63
C SER A 252 15.55 -0.87 16.90
N ILE A 253 14.62 0.08 16.72
CA ILE A 253 13.34 -0.17 16.06
C ILE A 253 13.59 -0.40 14.56
N PRO A 254 13.09 -1.51 13.96
CA PRO A 254 13.20 -1.74 12.52
C PRO A 254 12.57 -0.59 11.73
N ILE A 255 13.23 -0.14 10.67
CA ILE A 255 12.66 0.86 9.75
C ILE A 255 11.90 0.13 8.64
N ALA A 256 10.65 0.57 8.43
CA ALA A 256 9.82 0.14 7.31
C ALA A 256 9.61 1.31 6.33
N ALA A 257 9.71 1.05 5.03
CA ALA A 257 9.45 2.07 3.99
C ALA A 257 9.19 1.42 2.63
N GLY A 258 8.55 2.16 1.72
CA GLY A 258 8.45 1.75 0.31
C GLY A 258 7.18 2.12 -0.42
N GLU A 259 6.14 2.58 0.27
CA GLU A 259 4.82 2.85 -0.35
C GLU A 259 4.88 3.99 -1.40
N ARG A 260 5.87 4.87 -1.27
CA ARG A 260 6.15 5.98 -2.20
C ARG A 260 7.30 5.70 -3.17
N LEU A 261 7.93 4.53 -3.09
CA LEU A 261 8.98 4.12 -4.02
C LEU A 261 8.39 3.30 -5.18
N THR A 262 9.14 3.24 -6.27
CA THR A 262 8.80 2.43 -7.44
C THR A 262 10.02 1.83 -8.14
N THR A 263 9.82 0.68 -8.78
CA THR A 263 10.83 -0.18 -9.42
C THR A 263 11.85 -0.79 -8.45
N LYS A 264 12.43 -1.91 -8.87
CA LYS A 264 13.55 -2.55 -8.15
C LYS A 264 14.77 -1.64 -7.96
N TYR A 265 14.93 -0.60 -8.80
CA TYR A 265 16.10 0.27 -8.74
C TYR A 265 16.09 1.20 -7.52
N GLU A 266 14.91 1.69 -7.12
CA GLU A 266 14.78 2.51 -5.90
C GLU A 266 14.90 1.64 -4.65
N PHE A 267 14.26 0.46 -4.65
CA PHE A 267 14.39 -0.49 -3.55
C PHE A 267 15.81 -1.05 -3.38
N PHE A 268 16.56 -1.24 -4.48
CA PHE A 268 17.98 -1.61 -4.41
C PHE A 268 18.78 -0.54 -3.65
N LYS A 269 18.62 0.75 -3.98
CA LYS A 269 19.32 1.84 -3.30
C LYS A 269 18.93 1.93 -1.82
N LEU A 270 17.66 1.71 -1.50
CA LEU A 270 17.17 1.70 -0.12
C LEU A 270 17.86 0.60 0.71
N LEU A 271 17.93 -0.62 0.18
CA LEU A 271 18.61 -1.75 0.82
C LEU A 271 20.12 -1.54 0.90
N GLU A 272 20.76 -1.09 -0.18
CA GLU A 272 22.21 -0.83 -0.24
C GLU A 272 22.64 0.21 0.81
N ALA A 273 21.82 1.24 1.03
CA ALA A 273 22.07 2.25 2.06
C ALA A 273 21.86 1.73 3.51
N GLY A 274 21.22 0.56 3.68
CA GLY A 274 20.76 0.08 4.98
C GLY A 274 19.66 0.97 5.57
N ALA A 275 18.79 1.52 4.72
CA ALA A 275 17.77 2.49 5.11
C ALA A 275 16.51 1.87 5.73
N ALA A 276 16.15 0.65 5.30
CA ALA A 276 15.01 -0.09 5.81
C ALA A 276 15.29 -1.60 5.79
N SER A 277 14.72 -2.33 6.75
CA SER A 277 14.75 -3.80 6.81
C SER A 277 13.39 -4.44 6.48
N ILE A 278 12.35 -3.62 6.35
CA ILE A 278 10.98 -4.03 6.00
C ILE A 278 10.54 -3.20 4.80
N LEU A 279 10.29 -3.85 3.66
CA LEU A 279 9.93 -3.18 2.41
C LEU A 279 8.42 -3.15 2.20
N GLN A 280 7.86 -1.95 2.14
CA GLN A 280 6.42 -1.71 2.04
C GLN A 280 6.01 -1.34 0.63
N LEU A 281 6.43 -2.14 -0.35
CA LEU A 281 6.02 -1.94 -1.73
C LEU A 281 4.49 -1.99 -1.85
N ASN A 282 3.92 -1.16 -2.71
CA ASN A 282 2.55 -1.32 -3.18
C ASN A 282 2.61 -1.88 -4.61
N VAL A 283 2.01 -3.06 -4.83
CA VAL A 283 2.07 -3.77 -6.12
C VAL A 283 1.40 -2.98 -7.26
N ALA A 284 0.46 -2.08 -6.94
CA ALA A 284 -0.20 -1.18 -7.88
C ALA A 284 0.60 0.10 -8.20
N ARG A 285 1.83 0.22 -7.66
CA ARG A 285 2.76 1.33 -7.94
C ARG A 285 4.14 0.89 -8.40
N VAL A 286 4.68 -0.18 -7.81
CA VAL A 286 6.10 -0.56 -7.94
C VAL A 286 6.50 -0.97 -9.36
N GLY A 287 5.52 -1.28 -10.22
CA GLY A 287 5.71 -1.77 -11.59
C GLY A 287 5.00 -3.08 -11.87
N GLY A 288 4.09 -3.53 -11.00
CA GLY A 288 3.34 -4.78 -11.15
C GLY A 288 3.94 -5.96 -10.37
N LEU A 289 3.34 -7.13 -10.52
CA LEU A 289 3.63 -8.34 -9.75
C LEU A 289 5.02 -8.90 -10.01
N LEU A 290 5.47 -8.93 -11.27
CA LEU A 290 6.81 -9.43 -11.58
C LEU A 290 7.89 -8.50 -11.03
N GLU A 291 7.69 -7.17 -11.11
CA GLU A 291 8.63 -6.21 -10.55
C GLU A 291 8.61 -6.24 -9.01
N ALA A 292 7.45 -6.45 -8.39
CA ALA A 292 7.33 -6.67 -6.96
C ALA A 292 8.04 -7.95 -6.50
N LYS A 293 7.96 -9.05 -7.29
CA LYS A 293 8.71 -10.28 -7.02
C LYS A 293 10.23 -10.05 -7.07
N LYS A 294 10.70 -9.20 -7.99
CA LYS A 294 12.12 -8.80 -8.05
C LYS A 294 12.53 -7.97 -6.82
N VAL A 295 11.66 -7.08 -6.33
CA VAL A 295 11.92 -6.36 -5.06
C VAL A 295 11.98 -7.32 -3.88
N ALA A 296 11.05 -8.28 -3.79
CA ALA A 296 11.09 -9.32 -2.75
C ALA A 296 12.40 -10.13 -2.81
N THR A 297 12.87 -10.48 -4.02
CA THR A 297 14.15 -11.17 -4.25
C THR A 297 15.34 -10.33 -3.78
N LEU A 298 15.33 -9.01 -4.03
CA LEU A 298 16.35 -8.12 -3.48
C LEU A 298 16.31 -8.12 -1.96
N ALA A 299 15.14 -8.09 -1.34
CA ALA A 299 15.03 -8.15 0.12
C ALA A 299 15.61 -9.45 0.70
N GLU A 300 15.41 -10.60 0.03
CA GLU A 300 15.94 -11.89 0.48
C GLU A 300 17.46 -11.89 0.66
N VAL A 301 18.22 -11.30 -0.28
CA VAL A 301 19.70 -11.31 -0.20
C VAL A 301 20.25 -10.39 0.89
N TYR A 302 19.43 -9.46 1.41
CA TYR A 302 19.76 -8.59 2.54
C TYR A 302 19.17 -9.07 3.87
N TYR A 303 18.49 -10.24 3.89
CA TYR A 303 17.69 -10.70 5.03
C TYR A 303 16.64 -9.69 5.50
N ALA A 304 16.13 -8.89 4.56
CA ALA A 304 14.98 -8.02 4.74
C ALA A 304 13.69 -8.79 4.43
N GLN A 305 12.57 -8.28 4.95
CA GLN A 305 11.24 -8.83 4.71
C GLN A 305 10.39 -7.87 3.86
N ILE A 306 9.34 -8.39 3.22
CA ILE A 306 8.31 -7.55 2.60
C ILE A 306 7.07 -7.46 3.51
N ALA A 307 6.48 -6.27 3.56
CA ALA A 307 5.20 -6.00 4.21
C ALA A 307 4.34 -5.13 3.28
N PRO A 308 3.69 -5.71 2.25
CA PRO A 308 3.09 -4.93 1.19
C PRO A 308 2.04 -3.90 1.68
N HIS A 309 2.21 -2.65 1.23
CA HIS A 309 1.34 -1.52 1.56
C HIS A 309 0.00 -1.61 0.83
N LEU A 310 -1.08 -1.21 1.50
CA LEU A 310 -2.41 -1.13 0.93
C LEU A 310 -3.22 0.03 1.51
N TYR A 311 -3.34 1.10 0.71
CA TYR A 311 -4.27 2.20 0.93
C TYR A 311 -5.01 2.50 -0.38
N ASN A 312 -5.68 1.48 -0.92
CA ASN A 312 -6.43 1.51 -2.16
C ASN A 312 -7.50 0.40 -2.15
N GLY A 313 -8.07 0.08 -3.30
CA GLY A 313 -9.14 -0.89 -3.48
C GLY A 313 -8.71 -2.36 -3.40
N PRO A 314 -9.69 -3.26 -3.53
CA PRO A 314 -9.49 -4.68 -3.29
C PRO A 314 -8.82 -5.42 -4.46
N ILE A 315 -8.67 -4.80 -5.64
CA ILE A 315 -7.98 -5.43 -6.77
C ILE A 315 -6.47 -5.40 -6.57
N GLY A 316 -5.92 -4.26 -6.15
CA GLY A 316 -4.53 -4.13 -5.71
C GLY A 316 -4.27 -5.00 -4.47
N ALA A 317 -5.24 -5.14 -3.57
CA ALA A 317 -5.13 -6.05 -2.43
C ALA A 317 -5.03 -7.52 -2.88
N ALA A 318 -5.87 -7.94 -3.84
CA ALA A 318 -5.81 -9.28 -4.41
C ALA A 318 -4.44 -9.57 -5.06
N ALA A 319 -3.91 -8.63 -5.85
CA ALA A 319 -2.56 -8.74 -6.39
C ALA A 319 -1.49 -8.84 -5.27
N SER A 320 -1.61 -8.03 -4.22
CA SER A 320 -0.71 -8.09 -3.07
C SER A 320 -0.73 -9.44 -2.36
N ILE A 321 -1.92 -10.04 -2.22
CA ILE A 321 -2.13 -11.38 -1.67
C ILE A 321 -1.46 -12.44 -2.55
N GLN A 322 -1.56 -12.35 -3.89
CA GLN A 322 -0.87 -13.25 -4.80
C GLN A 322 0.65 -13.22 -4.57
N LEU A 323 1.24 -12.03 -4.44
CA LEU A 323 2.67 -11.89 -4.13
C LEU A 323 3.02 -12.50 -2.76
N ALA A 324 2.29 -12.11 -1.72
CA ALA A 324 2.55 -12.56 -0.35
C ALA A 324 2.45 -14.09 -0.20
N THR A 325 1.51 -14.71 -0.92
CA THR A 325 1.29 -16.17 -0.88
C THR A 325 2.51 -16.96 -1.33
N CYS A 326 3.24 -16.47 -2.34
CA CYS A 326 4.45 -17.13 -2.88
C CYS A 326 5.78 -16.54 -2.39
N THR A 327 5.78 -15.69 -1.35
CA THR A 327 6.99 -15.01 -0.90
C THR A 327 7.54 -15.59 0.41
N PRO A 328 8.78 -16.13 0.44
CA PRO A 328 9.36 -16.76 1.62
C PRO A 328 9.76 -15.77 2.72
N ASN A 329 10.13 -14.53 2.37
CA ASN A 329 10.45 -13.45 3.29
C ASN A 329 9.27 -12.49 3.51
N PHE A 330 8.03 -12.99 3.45
CA PHE A 330 6.83 -12.23 3.81
C PHE A 330 6.74 -12.02 5.32
N LEU A 331 6.46 -10.79 5.77
CA LEU A 331 6.25 -10.46 7.17
C LEU A 331 4.76 -10.39 7.52
N ILE A 332 4.04 -9.48 6.87
CA ILE A 332 2.63 -9.16 7.17
C ILE A 332 1.99 -8.38 6.01
N GLN A 333 0.68 -8.52 5.80
CA GLN A 333 -0.07 -7.82 4.77
C GLN A 333 -0.93 -6.72 5.40
N GLU A 334 -0.85 -5.50 4.88
CA GLU A 334 -1.78 -4.44 5.27
C GLU A 334 -3.20 -4.79 4.81
N SER A 335 -4.16 -4.69 5.73
CA SER A 335 -5.59 -4.84 5.49
C SER A 335 -6.34 -3.57 5.86
N ILE A 336 -7.32 -3.23 5.04
CA ILE A 336 -8.28 -2.17 5.37
C ILE A 336 -9.43 -2.82 6.13
N GLY A 337 -9.41 -2.70 7.46
CA GLY A 337 -10.30 -3.47 8.33
C GLY A 337 -10.14 -4.97 8.06
N THR A 338 -11.26 -5.68 7.92
CA THR A 338 -11.27 -7.11 7.58
C THR A 338 -11.82 -7.36 6.18
N TRP A 339 -11.57 -6.42 5.26
CA TRP A 339 -12.06 -6.47 3.88
C TRP A 339 -13.59 -6.49 3.73
N ASP A 340 -14.28 -5.86 4.69
CA ASP A 340 -15.73 -5.67 4.69
C ASP A 340 -16.14 -4.35 3.99
N GLY A 341 -17.40 -3.97 4.13
CA GLY A 341 -17.91 -2.69 3.60
C GLY A 341 -17.76 -2.57 2.08
N PHE A 342 -17.24 -1.43 1.62
CA PHE A 342 -17.16 -1.12 0.19
C PHE A 342 -16.11 -1.98 -0.54
N HIS A 343 -15.03 -2.39 0.15
CA HIS A 343 -14.06 -3.35 -0.40
C HIS A 343 -14.72 -4.70 -0.73
N ALA A 344 -15.63 -5.18 0.12
CA ALA A 344 -16.43 -6.37 -0.17
C ALA A 344 -17.44 -6.13 -1.30
N ALA A 345 -18.19 -5.02 -1.23
CA ALA A 345 -19.31 -4.76 -2.13
C ALA A 345 -18.90 -4.59 -3.61
N VAL A 346 -17.71 -4.02 -3.86
CA VAL A 346 -17.20 -3.81 -5.22
C VAL A 346 -16.69 -5.10 -5.87
N LEU A 347 -16.59 -6.20 -5.12
CA LEU A 347 -16.24 -7.53 -5.63
C LEU A 347 -17.48 -8.43 -5.71
N LYS A 348 -17.47 -9.41 -6.63
CA LYS A 348 -18.48 -10.48 -6.62
C LYS A 348 -18.30 -11.46 -5.46
N LYS A 349 -17.05 -11.75 -5.09
CA LYS A 349 -16.67 -12.55 -3.93
C LYS A 349 -15.66 -11.74 -3.11
N PRO A 350 -15.95 -11.43 -1.84
CA PRO A 350 -15.05 -10.63 -1.03
C PRO A 350 -13.76 -11.40 -0.71
N ILE A 351 -12.70 -10.65 -0.37
CA ILE A 351 -11.47 -11.21 0.18
C ILE A 351 -11.81 -11.90 1.52
N GLN A 352 -11.31 -13.12 1.71
CA GLN A 352 -11.56 -13.88 2.92
C GLN A 352 -10.59 -13.49 4.03
N TRP A 353 -11.14 -13.15 5.19
CA TRP A 353 -10.40 -12.79 6.40
C TRP A 353 -10.93 -13.56 7.59
N GLU A 354 -10.05 -14.23 8.32
CA GLU A 354 -10.39 -15.10 9.45
C GLU A 354 -9.30 -15.01 10.53
N ASP A 355 -9.71 -14.65 11.76
CA ASP A 355 -8.87 -14.66 12.97
C ASP A 355 -7.48 -14.01 12.82
N GLY A 356 -7.43 -12.82 12.21
CA GLY A 356 -6.17 -12.09 11.99
C GLY A 356 -5.44 -12.42 10.69
N TYR A 357 -5.96 -13.34 9.88
CA TYR A 357 -5.30 -13.79 8.65
C TYR A 357 -6.18 -13.59 7.42
N ILE A 358 -5.54 -13.27 6.30
CA ILE A 358 -6.17 -13.37 4.98
C ILE A 358 -6.02 -14.80 4.47
N ILE A 359 -7.07 -15.36 3.87
CA ILE A 359 -7.04 -16.66 3.22
C ILE A 359 -6.90 -16.46 1.69
N PRO A 360 -5.76 -16.83 1.09
CA PRO A 360 -5.56 -16.69 -0.36
C PRO A 360 -6.60 -17.46 -1.17
N SER A 361 -7.10 -16.84 -2.24
CA SER A 361 -8.02 -17.49 -3.16
C SER A 361 -7.34 -18.64 -3.91
N GLN A 362 -8.07 -19.72 -4.18
CA GLN A 362 -7.61 -20.84 -5.04
C GLN A 362 -8.13 -20.71 -6.48
N GLU A 363 -8.91 -19.66 -6.77
CA GLU A 363 -9.43 -19.39 -8.10
C GLU A 363 -8.31 -18.91 -9.04
N ALA A 364 -8.49 -19.14 -10.35
CA ALA A 364 -7.51 -18.75 -11.35
C ALA A 364 -7.33 -17.22 -11.46
N GLY A 365 -6.15 -16.79 -11.90
CA GLY A 365 -5.82 -15.36 -12.01
C GLY A 365 -5.54 -14.72 -10.65
N LEU A 366 -6.01 -13.48 -10.45
CA LEU A 366 -5.90 -12.79 -9.16
C LEU A 366 -6.89 -13.34 -8.11
N GLY A 367 -7.86 -14.16 -8.55
CA GLY A 367 -8.86 -14.77 -7.69
C GLY A 367 -9.96 -13.82 -7.24
N VAL A 368 -10.19 -12.73 -7.98
CA VAL A 368 -11.23 -11.72 -7.75
C VAL A 368 -11.92 -11.30 -9.05
N GLU A 369 -13.14 -10.79 -8.94
CA GLU A 369 -13.89 -10.20 -10.03
C GLU A 369 -14.67 -8.98 -9.52
N LEU A 370 -14.67 -7.89 -10.29
CA LEU A 370 -15.45 -6.69 -9.97
C LEU A 370 -16.96 -6.95 -10.11
N ASN A 371 -17.73 -6.41 -9.17
CA ASN A 371 -19.16 -6.23 -9.32
C ASN A 371 -19.43 -4.98 -10.16
N MET A 372 -19.62 -5.17 -11.47
CA MET A 372 -19.79 -4.06 -12.41
C MET A 372 -21.06 -3.22 -12.17
N GLU A 373 -22.06 -3.73 -11.47
CA GLU A 373 -23.22 -2.94 -11.08
C GLU A 373 -22.83 -1.91 -10.02
N VAL A 374 -22.13 -2.34 -8.98
CA VAL A 374 -21.63 -1.45 -7.92
C VAL A 374 -20.60 -0.46 -8.46
N VAL A 375 -19.69 -0.89 -9.33
CA VAL A 375 -18.71 -0.02 -9.99
C VAL A 375 -19.41 1.11 -10.76
N LYS A 376 -20.43 0.78 -11.57
CA LYS A 376 -21.18 1.78 -12.35
C LYS A 376 -21.96 2.75 -11.46
N GLN A 377 -22.52 2.27 -10.34
CA GLN A 377 -23.24 3.13 -9.39
C GLN A 377 -22.33 4.16 -8.70
N HIS A 378 -21.03 3.89 -8.61
CA HIS A 378 -20.04 4.73 -7.92
C HIS A 378 -19.05 5.39 -8.88
N THR A 379 -19.35 5.45 -10.18
CA THR A 379 -18.53 6.09 -11.21
C THR A 379 -19.39 7.14 -11.94
N PRO A 380 -18.86 8.35 -12.24
CA PRO A 380 -17.49 8.82 -12.00
C PRO A 380 -17.27 9.42 -10.61
N TYR A 381 -16.01 9.46 -10.17
CA TYR A 381 -15.59 10.35 -9.09
C TYR A 381 -15.69 11.82 -9.53
N THR A 382 -16.40 12.62 -8.73
CA THR A 382 -16.69 14.04 -8.99
C THR A 382 -16.08 15.00 -7.97
N GLY A 383 -15.33 14.49 -6.99
CA GLY A 383 -14.66 15.33 -6.00
C GLY A 383 -13.47 16.10 -6.59
N GLU A 384 -12.99 17.10 -5.85
CA GLU A 384 -11.84 17.93 -6.25
C GLU A 384 -10.51 17.45 -5.62
N ARG A 385 -10.59 16.60 -4.59
CA ARG A 385 -9.40 16.07 -3.90
C ARG A 385 -8.70 15.01 -4.73
N LEU A 386 -7.38 14.90 -4.54
CA LEU A 386 -6.61 13.72 -4.96
C LEU A 386 -6.90 12.55 -4.00
N HIS A 387 -6.41 11.35 -4.35
CA HIS A 387 -6.56 10.15 -3.52
C HIS A 387 -6.08 10.35 -2.07
N LEU A 388 -4.93 11.01 -1.95
CA LEU A 388 -4.27 11.47 -0.74
C LEU A 388 -3.63 12.82 -1.03
N GLN A 389 -3.54 13.69 -0.03
CA GLN A 389 -2.91 14.99 -0.14
C GLN A 389 -2.04 15.30 1.07
N MET A 390 -0.91 15.97 0.82
CA MET A 390 -0.15 16.61 1.89
C MET A 390 -0.75 17.96 2.22
N ALA A 391 -0.67 18.38 3.49
CA ALA A 391 -1.09 19.72 3.88
C ALA A 391 -0.25 20.80 3.18
N ALA A 392 -0.90 21.89 2.76
CA ALA A 392 -0.27 22.93 1.94
C ALA A 392 0.55 23.95 2.74
N GLN A 393 0.42 23.98 4.07
CA GLN A 393 1.13 24.92 4.94
C GLN A 393 2.21 24.20 5.76
N PRO A 394 3.32 24.85 6.11
CA PRO A 394 4.28 24.30 7.07
C PRO A 394 3.59 23.96 8.39
N ALA A 395 4.07 22.92 9.08
CA ALA A 395 3.58 22.60 10.43
C ALA A 395 3.97 23.73 11.39
N ASP A 396 2.99 24.29 12.12
CA ASP A 396 3.26 25.23 13.21
C ASP A 396 3.58 24.43 14.48
N VAL A 397 4.60 24.86 15.23
CA VAL A 397 5.03 24.16 16.46
C VAL A 397 3.94 24.12 17.54
N LYS A 398 2.96 25.02 17.48
CA LYS A 398 1.79 25.08 18.39
C LYS A 398 0.56 24.36 17.85
N ASP A 399 0.60 23.87 16.60
CA ASP A 399 -0.49 23.11 16.03
C ASP A 399 -0.41 21.64 16.48
N LEU A 400 -1.53 21.14 16.99
CA LEU A 400 -1.70 19.77 17.47
C LEU A 400 -2.65 18.98 16.56
N ALA A 401 -2.94 19.45 15.35
CA ALA A 401 -3.73 18.68 14.40
C ALA A 401 -3.19 17.24 14.22
N PRO A 402 -4.07 16.23 14.07
CA PRO A 402 -3.65 14.87 13.80
C PRO A 402 -3.13 14.71 12.37
N ALA A 403 -2.41 13.62 12.09
CA ALA A 403 -2.08 13.22 10.73
C ALA A 403 -3.38 12.93 9.94
N ARG A 404 -3.57 13.59 8.81
CA ARG A 404 -4.73 13.40 7.91
C ARG A 404 -4.29 13.57 6.46
N GLY A 405 -4.67 12.62 5.60
CA GLY A 405 -4.39 12.59 4.15
C GLY A 405 -5.55 13.00 3.27
#